data_AF-A0A7W6TGM4-F1
#
_entry.id   AF-A0A7W6TGM4-F1
#
_cell.length_a   1.000
_cell.length_b   1.000
_cell.length_c   1.000
_cell.angle_alpha   90.00
_cell.angle_beta   90.00
_cell.angle_gamma   90.00
#
_symmetry.space_group_name_H-M   'P 1'
#
loop_
_entity.id
_entity.type
_entity.pdbx_description
1 polymer ?
#
loop_
_entity_poly.entity_id
_entity_poly.type
_entity_poly.pdbx_seq_one_letter_code
_entity_poly.pdbx_strand_id
1 'polypeptide(L)'
;MASSEDLARYFAAGTGLDPLSEAFSRRGAVMPFRGKRRLPPEEMQDVWLELQSQPAKPGKRLAYIHVPFCANHCLFCGFYRNAYVPQIGADYTELVIEEIRREAQTTALRHNPIHAVYLGGGTPTALSAEELSRIITTVRTELPLAPDCEITVEGRIIHFTPDKIDACLEAGANRFSIGVQTFDTDVRKRQGRRSSREEAVRFLEYLRDQDRAAVVIDLIYGLPGQTLDVWQRDLETAVDIGPDGLDLYGLNLIPTTPLFKAIEAGKFPATPSLNQIGAFYRTGADFFRRRNWRQISNNHWARTTRERNLYNLLIKQGADCIAFGSGAGGSIGPVGYGLSGDLAVYGDDMRAGRKSLGMMMISDELSALRTLVTAGFEVGHLDLGQLDRTSGRAMTPVLEPLIAQWQGAGLLSFAGGIVELTTAGRFWYSNLIAALHDILTLELGPSRDAA
;
A
#
# COMPACT_ATOMS: atom_id res chain seq x y z
N MET A 1 -4.15 23.55 -24.33
CA MET A 1 -2.90 22.83 -24.57
C MET A 1 -1.83 23.53 -23.78
N ALA A 2 -1.29 22.83 -22.79
CA ALA A 2 -0.22 23.28 -21.93
C ALA A 2 0.93 23.75 -22.81
N SER A 3 1.37 24.99 -22.58
CA SER A 3 2.54 25.52 -23.28
C SER A 3 3.80 24.73 -22.88
N SER A 4 4.87 24.85 -23.68
CA SER A 4 6.19 24.33 -23.28
C SER A 4 6.64 24.89 -21.92
N GLU A 5 6.28 26.14 -21.61
CA GLU A 5 6.52 26.78 -20.31
C GLU A 5 5.72 26.13 -19.17
N ASP A 6 4.48 25.69 -19.43
CA ASP A 6 3.66 24.98 -18.45
C ASP A 6 4.22 23.61 -18.06
N LEU A 7 4.92 22.94 -19.00
CA LEU A 7 5.54 21.63 -18.77
C LEU A 7 6.91 21.75 -18.10
N ALA A 8 7.63 22.86 -18.32
CA ALA A 8 8.99 23.06 -17.83
C ALA A 8 9.13 22.94 -16.29
N ARG A 9 8.07 23.26 -15.53
CA ARG A 9 8.06 23.07 -14.05
C ARG A 9 8.14 21.60 -13.59
N TYR A 10 7.87 20.66 -14.49
CA TYR A 10 7.93 19.21 -14.22
C TYR A 10 9.19 18.55 -14.78
N PHE A 11 10.07 19.33 -15.40
CA PHE A 11 11.33 18.83 -15.93
C PHE A 11 12.22 18.33 -14.80
N ALA A 12 12.85 17.18 -15.03
CA ALA A 12 13.90 16.70 -14.16
C ALA A 12 15.16 17.55 -14.36
N ALA A 13 16.10 17.50 -13.42
CA ALA A 13 17.44 18.04 -13.64
C ALA A 13 18.05 17.41 -14.90
N GLY A 14 18.77 18.22 -15.68
CA GLY A 14 19.20 17.90 -17.05
C GLY A 14 20.20 16.75 -17.17
N THR A 15 20.63 16.50 -18.41
CA THR A 15 21.59 15.44 -18.77
C THR A 15 22.95 15.60 -18.07
N GLY A 16 23.58 14.48 -17.71
CA GLY A 16 24.92 14.47 -17.10
C GLY A 16 24.97 14.39 -15.57
N LEU A 17 23.82 14.36 -14.90
CA LEU A 17 23.67 14.13 -13.45
C LEU A 17 23.26 12.68 -13.17
N ASP A 18 23.45 12.17 -11.94
CA ASP A 18 22.92 10.85 -11.56
C ASP A 18 21.40 10.96 -11.37
N PRO A 19 20.58 10.33 -12.24
CA PRO A 19 19.13 10.50 -12.21
C PRO A 19 18.48 9.95 -10.94
N LEU A 20 19.14 9.05 -10.21
CA LEU A 20 18.62 8.56 -8.93
C LEU A 20 18.76 9.59 -7.82
N SER A 21 19.86 10.32 -7.78
CA SER A 21 20.16 11.26 -6.71
C SER A 21 19.78 12.70 -7.02
N GLU A 22 19.69 13.09 -8.28
CA GLU A 22 19.68 14.52 -8.67
C GLU A 22 18.50 14.93 -9.56
N ALA A 23 17.69 13.98 -10.05
CA ALA A 23 16.59 14.30 -10.97
C ALA A 23 15.58 15.31 -10.39
N PHE A 24 15.31 15.26 -9.08
CA PHE A 24 14.42 16.20 -8.41
C PHE A 24 14.95 16.59 -7.03
N SER A 25 14.75 17.85 -6.64
CA SER A 25 15.16 18.37 -5.32
C SER A 25 14.29 17.90 -4.16
N ARG A 26 13.09 17.36 -4.45
CA ARG A 26 12.14 16.86 -3.45
C ARG A 26 11.25 15.76 -4.02
N ARG A 27 10.69 14.95 -3.12
CA ARG A 27 9.65 13.97 -3.44
C ARG A 27 8.32 14.68 -3.74
N GLY A 28 7.71 14.33 -4.86
CA GLY A 28 6.34 14.72 -5.19
C GLY A 28 5.36 13.85 -4.41
N ALA A 29 4.36 14.49 -3.80
CA ALA A 29 3.30 13.81 -3.06
C ALA A 29 2.10 13.55 -3.98
N VAL A 30 1.68 12.29 -4.09
CA VAL A 30 0.42 11.90 -4.75
C VAL A 30 -0.66 11.91 -3.68
N MET A 31 -1.36 13.05 -3.54
CA MET A 31 -2.32 13.23 -2.44
C MET A 31 -3.59 12.37 -2.67
N PRO A 32 -3.98 11.49 -1.71
CA PRO A 32 -5.14 10.61 -1.88
C PRO A 32 -6.49 11.33 -2.05
N PHE A 33 -6.56 12.61 -1.67
CA PHE A 33 -7.76 13.46 -1.76
C PHE A 33 -7.77 14.36 -3.01
N ARG A 34 -6.79 14.26 -3.91
CA ARG A 34 -6.73 15.08 -5.12
C ARG A 34 -7.98 14.86 -5.98
N GLY A 35 -8.64 15.97 -6.30
CA GLY A 35 -9.89 15.99 -7.07
C GLY A 35 -11.00 15.18 -6.43
N LYS A 36 -11.07 15.20 -5.10
CA LYS A 36 -12.17 14.62 -4.34
C LYS A 36 -12.86 15.70 -3.51
N ARG A 37 -14.19 15.65 -3.46
CA ARG A 37 -15.01 16.50 -2.61
C ARG A 37 -15.41 15.72 -1.36
N ARG A 38 -15.19 16.27 -0.18
CA ARG A 38 -15.67 15.69 1.08
C ARG A 38 -17.18 15.84 1.17
N LEU A 39 -17.87 14.79 1.60
CA LEU A 39 -19.29 14.85 1.92
C LEU A 39 -19.52 15.36 3.35
N PRO A 40 -20.62 16.11 3.58
CA PRO A 40 -21.08 16.44 4.93
C PRO A 40 -21.40 15.18 5.75
N PRO A 41 -21.07 15.13 7.06
CA PRO A 41 -21.33 13.96 7.91
C PRO A 41 -22.77 13.44 7.89
N GLU A 42 -23.74 14.35 7.83
CA GLU A 42 -25.17 14.06 7.80
C GLU A 42 -25.62 13.32 6.54
N GLU A 43 -24.91 13.46 5.42
CA GLU A 43 -25.23 12.78 4.16
C GLU A 43 -24.57 11.39 4.06
N MET A 44 -23.54 11.10 4.87
CA MET A 44 -22.68 9.92 4.66
C MET A 44 -23.43 8.60 4.82
N GLN A 45 -24.36 8.50 5.78
CA GLN A 45 -25.12 7.27 6.01
C GLN A 45 -26.09 7.00 4.87
N ASP A 46 -26.79 8.02 4.38
CA ASP A 46 -27.73 7.87 3.27
C ASP A 46 -27.01 7.42 1.99
N VAL A 47 -25.87 8.05 1.68
CA VAL A 47 -25.02 7.65 0.55
C VAL A 47 -24.50 6.22 0.72
N TRP A 48 -24.12 5.82 1.95
CA TRP A 48 -23.68 4.45 2.21
C TRP A 48 -24.80 3.42 2.01
N LEU A 49 -26.00 3.69 2.50
CA LEU A 49 -27.16 2.82 2.31
C LEU A 49 -27.53 2.70 0.84
N GLU A 50 -27.47 3.81 0.09
CA GLU A 50 -27.64 3.81 -1.36
C GLU A 50 -26.62 2.89 -2.03
N LEU A 51 -25.32 3.03 -1.72
CA LEU A 51 -24.27 2.17 -2.26
C LEU A 51 -24.53 0.69 -1.97
N GLN A 52 -24.96 0.35 -0.76
CA GLN A 52 -25.27 -1.04 -0.37
C GLN A 52 -26.47 -1.63 -1.11
N SER A 53 -27.43 -0.79 -1.49
CA SER A 53 -28.65 -1.21 -2.20
C SER A 53 -28.44 -1.46 -3.70
N GLN A 54 -27.37 -0.93 -4.28
CA GLN A 54 -27.09 -1.03 -5.70
C GLN A 54 -26.27 -2.30 -6.03
N PRO A 55 -26.50 -2.94 -7.18
CA PRO A 55 -25.64 -4.03 -7.63
C PRO A 55 -24.24 -3.48 -7.93
N ALA A 56 -23.20 -4.19 -7.47
CA ALA A 56 -21.84 -3.78 -7.82
C ALA A 56 -21.63 -3.86 -9.34
N LYS A 57 -20.86 -2.91 -9.86
CA LYS A 57 -20.47 -2.91 -11.27
C LYS A 57 -19.49 -4.06 -11.53
N PRO A 58 -19.47 -4.62 -12.75
CA PRO A 58 -18.45 -5.60 -13.12
C PRO A 58 -17.05 -5.04 -12.92
N GLY A 59 -16.18 -5.76 -12.21
CA GLY A 59 -14.84 -5.31 -11.91
C GLY A 59 -14.12 -6.17 -10.88
N LYS A 60 -12.85 -5.86 -10.64
CA LYS A 60 -12.08 -6.44 -9.55
C LYS A 60 -12.51 -5.81 -8.23
N ARG A 61 -12.61 -6.64 -7.19
CA ARG A 61 -13.05 -6.23 -5.86
C ARG A 61 -12.16 -6.80 -4.78
N LEU A 62 -12.05 -6.07 -3.69
CA LEU A 62 -11.16 -6.34 -2.56
C LEU A 62 -11.95 -6.24 -1.25
N ALA A 63 -11.47 -6.93 -0.23
CA ALA A 63 -11.86 -6.68 1.15
C ALA A 63 -10.64 -6.29 1.98
N TYR A 64 -10.80 -5.28 2.83
CA TYR A 64 -9.80 -4.88 3.80
C TYR A 64 -10.36 -5.00 5.20
N ILE A 65 -9.65 -5.71 6.07
CA ILE A 65 -10.00 -5.83 7.48
C ILE A 65 -8.90 -5.15 8.27
N HIS A 66 -9.24 -4.03 8.90
CA HIS A 66 -8.30 -3.32 9.75
C HIS A 66 -8.26 -3.98 11.14
N VAL A 67 -7.07 -4.18 11.69
CA VAL A 67 -6.87 -4.57 13.09
C VAL A 67 -6.10 -3.45 13.78
N PRO A 68 -6.74 -2.66 14.67
CA PRO A 68 -6.18 -1.40 15.18
C PRO A 68 -5.23 -1.60 16.38
N PHE A 69 -4.76 -2.82 16.60
CA PHE A 69 -3.95 -3.19 17.77
C PHE A 69 -2.50 -3.48 17.39
N CYS A 70 -1.58 -3.08 18.26
CA CYS A 70 -0.17 -3.42 18.19
C CYS A 70 0.32 -3.90 19.56
N ALA A 71 1.29 -4.81 19.58
CA ALA A 71 1.96 -5.16 20.84
C ALA A 71 2.81 -3.99 21.40
N ASN A 72 3.39 -3.18 20.52
CA ASN A 72 4.15 -1.98 20.89
C ASN A 72 4.23 -0.97 19.75
N HIS A 73 4.51 0.30 20.06
CA HIS A 73 4.74 1.36 19.07
C HIS A 73 6.16 1.26 18.51
N CYS A 74 6.28 1.02 17.21
CA CYS A 74 7.55 1.11 16.49
C CYS A 74 7.84 2.57 16.15
N LEU A 75 9.07 3.04 16.36
CA LEU A 75 9.34 4.49 16.34
C LEU A 75 9.05 5.15 14.99
N PHE A 76 9.25 4.45 13.88
CA PHE A 76 8.97 4.94 12.53
C PHE A 76 7.49 4.87 12.13
N CYS A 77 6.66 4.15 12.88
CA CYS A 77 5.33 3.76 12.41
C CYS A 77 4.28 4.84 12.69
N GLY A 78 3.60 5.28 11.63
CA GLY A 78 2.45 6.19 11.69
C GLY A 78 1.09 5.50 11.91
N PHE A 79 1.04 4.15 11.93
CA PHE A 79 -0.21 3.39 12.02
C PHE A 79 -0.56 2.91 13.45
N TYR A 80 0.32 3.09 14.43
CA TYR A 80 0.04 2.70 15.81
C TYR A 80 -1.14 3.49 16.37
N ARG A 81 -2.16 2.78 16.86
CA ARG A 81 -3.32 3.37 17.53
C ARG A 81 -3.48 2.84 18.95
N ASN A 82 -3.67 1.53 19.09
CA ASN A 82 -4.02 0.92 20.38
C ASN A 82 -3.06 -0.20 20.75
N ALA A 83 -2.81 -0.36 22.05
CA ALA A 83 -2.20 -1.58 22.58
C ALA A 83 -3.24 -2.71 22.58
N TYR A 84 -2.82 -3.95 22.32
CA TYR A 84 -3.73 -5.10 22.44
C TYR A 84 -4.01 -5.42 23.91
N VAL A 85 -5.29 -5.61 24.23
CA VAL A 85 -5.78 -6.10 25.53
C VAL A 85 -6.78 -7.22 25.23
N PRO A 86 -6.66 -8.43 25.83
CA PRO A 86 -7.44 -9.59 25.43
C PRO A 86 -8.96 -9.36 25.37
N GLN A 87 -9.56 -8.77 26.41
CA GLN A 87 -11.00 -8.52 26.42
C GLN A 87 -11.43 -7.53 25.32
N ILE A 88 -10.64 -6.49 25.07
CA ILE A 88 -10.92 -5.51 24.02
C ILE A 88 -10.77 -6.16 22.64
N GLY A 89 -9.79 -7.05 22.46
CA GLY A 89 -9.60 -7.84 21.24
C GLY A 89 -10.78 -8.75 20.93
N ALA A 90 -11.29 -9.45 21.95
CA ALA A 90 -12.43 -10.34 21.82
C ALA A 90 -13.70 -9.57 21.45
N ASP A 91 -14.00 -8.48 22.17
CA ASP A 91 -15.16 -7.63 21.89
C ASP A 91 -15.07 -7.02 20.47
N TYR A 92 -13.88 -6.56 20.07
CA TYR A 92 -13.64 -6.04 18.73
C TYR A 92 -13.86 -7.10 17.64
N THR A 93 -13.43 -8.34 17.90
CA THR A 93 -13.59 -9.46 16.98
C THR A 93 -15.07 -9.75 16.71
N GLU A 94 -15.93 -9.71 17.74
CA GLU A 94 -17.37 -9.86 17.54
C GLU A 94 -17.95 -8.76 16.65
N LEU A 95 -17.56 -7.51 16.89
CA LEU A 95 -18.05 -6.36 16.13
C LEU A 95 -17.66 -6.48 14.64
N VAL A 96 -16.42 -6.87 14.34
CA VAL A 96 -15.97 -7.07 12.95
C VAL A 96 -16.71 -8.22 12.28
N ILE A 97 -16.92 -9.35 12.99
CA ILE A 97 -17.67 -10.50 12.47
C ILE A 97 -19.13 -10.10 12.17
N GLU A 98 -19.77 -9.34 13.07
CA GLU A 98 -21.11 -8.82 12.86
C GLU A 98 -21.16 -7.87 11.65
N GLU A 99 -20.17 -6.99 11.50
CA GLU A 99 -20.06 -6.08 10.36
C GLU A 99 -19.97 -6.85 9.03
N ILE A 100 -19.10 -7.86 8.97
CA ILE A 100 -18.93 -8.70 7.77
C ILE A 100 -20.25 -9.40 7.44
N ARG A 101 -20.88 -10.05 8.43
CA ARG A 101 -22.15 -10.77 8.23
C ARG A 101 -23.25 -9.86 7.72
N ARG A 102 -23.40 -8.67 8.32
CA ARG A 102 -24.43 -7.70 7.92
C ARG A 102 -24.21 -7.24 6.48
N GLU A 103 -22.99 -6.87 6.12
CA GLU A 103 -22.70 -6.30 4.81
C GLU A 103 -22.65 -7.35 3.70
N ALA A 104 -22.28 -8.59 4.01
CA ALA A 104 -22.34 -9.72 3.08
C ALA A 104 -23.75 -9.93 2.49
N GLN A 105 -24.79 -9.57 3.23
CA GLN A 105 -26.18 -9.73 2.80
C GLN A 105 -26.68 -8.60 1.88
N THR A 106 -25.91 -7.53 1.69
CA THR A 106 -26.29 -6.36 0.88
C THR A 106 -26.25 -6.67 -0.62
N THR A 107 -27.05 -5.96 -1.42
CA THR A 107 -27.05 -6.09 -2.89
C THR A 107 -25.68 -5.81 -3.49
N ALA A 108 -24.94 -4.86 -2.91
CA ALA A 108 -23.60 -4.52 -3.34
C ALA A 108 -22.62 -5.70 -3.20
N LEU A 109 -22.75 -6.54 -2.18
CA LEU A 109 -21.79 -7.61 -1.92
C LEU A 109 -22.23 -8.95 -2.48
N ARG A 110 -23.49 -9.36 -2.30
CA ARG A 110 -23.99 -10.75 -2.40
C ARG A 110 -23.57 -11.57 -3.63
N HIS A 111 -23.33 -10.94 -4.78
CA HIS A 111 -23.17 -11.65 -6.06
C HIS A 111 -21.88 -11.39 -6.83
N ASN A 112 -20.95 -10.58 -6.29
CA ASN A 112 -19.77 -10.14 -7.05
C ASN A 112 -18.46 -10.58 -6.37
N PRO A 113 -17.61 -11.39 -7.04
CA PRO A 113 -16.44 -11.99 -6.43
C PRO A 113 -15.41 -11.01 -5.82
N ILE A 114 -14.96 -11.31 -4.60
CA ILE A 114 -13.82 -10.66 -3.95
C ILE A 114 -12.54 -11.42 -4.32
N HIS A 115 -11.59 -10.72 -4.91
CA HIS A 115 -10.38 -11.28 -5.51
C HIS A 115 -9.18 -11.31 -4.55
N ALA A 116 -9.16 -10.40 -3.59
CA ALA A 116 -8.19 -10.47 -2.50
C ALA A 116 -8.77 -9.84 -1.22
N VAL A 117 -8.40 -10.45 -0.10
CA VAL A 117 -8.70 -10.03 1.25
C VAL A 117 -7.37 -9.68 1.93
N TYR A 118 -7.33 -8.56 2.64
CA TYR A 118 -6.13 -8.14 3.33
C TYR A 118 -6.45 -7.76 4.77
N LEU A 119 -5.91 -8.54 5.70
CA LEU A 119 -5.92 -8.22 7.13
C LEU A 119 -4.65 -7.42 7.42
N GLY A 120 -4.80 -6.16 7.82
CA GLY A 120 -3.68 -5.26 8.09
C GLY A 120 -3.99 -4.19 9.14
N GLY A 121 -3.20 -3.13 9.19
CA GLY A 121 -3.46 -1.96 10.03
C GLY A 121 -2.39 -1.73 11.09
N GLY A 122 -2.69 -2.04 12.34
CA GLY A 122 -1.70 -2.13 13.41
C GLY A 122 -0.85 -3.38 13.23
N THR A 123 -1.31 -4.50 13.78
CA THR A 123 -0.71 -5.82 13.60
C THR A 123 -1.79 -6.88 13.81
N PRO A 124 -2.36 -7.48 12.75
CA PRO A 124 -3.36 -8.54 12.86
C PRO A 124 -2.95 -9.67 13.82
N THR A 125 -1.69 -10.09 13.75
CA THR A 125 -1.12 -11.12 14.66
C THR A 125 -1.03 -10.72 16.13
N ALA A 126 -1.44 -9.50 16.50
CA ALA A 126 -1.68 -9.14 17.91
C ALA A 126 -2.90 -9.88 18.47
N LEU A 127 -3.91 -10.17 17.63
CA LEU A 127 -5.06 -10.99 17.98
C LEU A 127 -4.64 -12.41 18.37
N SER A 128 -5.47 -13.08 19.15
CA SER A 128 -5.32 -14.49 19.52
C SER A 128 -5.52 -15.41 18.31
N ALA A 129 -5.09 -16.67 18.42
CA ALA A 129 -5.30 -17.68 17.38
C ALA A 129 -6.79 -17.89 17.09
N GLU A 130 -7.63 -17.90 18.13
CA GLU A 130 -9.08 -18.03 18.01
C GLU A 130 -9.70 -16.83 17.28
N GLU A 131 -9.32 -15.61 17.66
CA GLU A 131 -9.82 -14.37 17.02
C GLU A 131 -9.48 -14.35 15.52
N LEU A 132 -8.23 -14.67 15.15
CA LEU A 132 -7.79 -14.77 13.76
C LEU A 132 -8.59 -15.81 12.99
N SER A 133 -8.72 -17.03 13.54
CA SER A 133 -9.45 -18.11 12.91
C SER A 133 -10.91 -17.73 12.65
N ARG A 134 -11.57 -17.09 13.62
CA ARG A 134 -12.98 -16.69 13.52
C ARG A 134 -13.20 -15.59 12.48
N ILE A 135 -12.34 -14.58 12.41
CA ILE A 135 -12.44 -13.51 11.40
C ILE A 135 -12.24 -14.09 10.00
N ILE A 136 -11.16 -14.85 9.78
CA ILE A 136 -10.83 -15.38 8.46
C ILE A 136 -11.88 -16.41 8.02
N THR A 137 -12.36 -17.25 8.94
CA THR A 137 -13.47 -18.19 8.65
C THR A 137 -14.73 -17.44 8.25
N THR A 138 -15.10 -16.36 8.96
CA THR A 138 -16.27 -15.55 8.63
C THR A 138 -16.12 -14.91 7.24
N VAL A 139 -14.95 -14.37 6.92
CA VAL A 139 -14.66 -13.87 5.56
C VAL A 139 -14.92 -14.95 4.51
N ARG A 140 -14.39 -16.15 4.73
CA ARG A 140 -14.49 -17.27 3.78
C ARG A 140 -15.92 -17.79 3.62
N THR A 141 -16.74 -17.76 4.68
CA THR A 141 -18.11 -18.30 4.66
C THR A 141 -19.14 -17.27 4.20
N GLU A 142 -18.94 -15.99 4.52
CA GLU A 142 -19.93 -14.94 4.27
C GLU A 142 -19.66 -14.15 2.99
N LEU A 143 -18.39 -13.86 2.67
CA LEU A 143 -18.07 -13.07 1.50
C LEU A 143 -18.01 -13.95 0.24
N PRO A 144 -18.48 -13.46 -0.92
CA PRO A 144 -18.40 -14.19 -2.18
C PRO A 144 -16.96 -14.14 -2.70
N LEU A 145 -16.08 -14.99 -2.18
CA LEU A 145 -14.69 -15.03 -2.60
C LEU A 145 -14.55 -15.63 -4.00
N ALA A 146 -13.64 -15.07 -4.80
CA ALA A 146 -13.19 -15.70 -6.03
C ALA A 146 -12.52 -17.05 -5.72
N PRO A 147 -12.57 -18.06 -6.62
CA PRO A 147 -11.96 -19.37 -6.38
C PRO A 147 -10.47 -19.32 -6.04
N ASP A 148 -9.73 -18.34 -6.57
CA ASP A 148 -8.30 -18.14 -6.36
C ASP A 148 -7.98 -16.93 -5.47
N CYS A 149 -8.95 -16.53 -4.63
CA CYS A 149 -8.84 -15.35 -3.77
C CYS A 149 -7.58 -15.40 -2.88
N GLU A 150 -6.81 -14.32 -2.91
CA GLU A 150 -5.64 -14.14 -2.03
C GLU A 150 -6.10 -13.61 -0.67
N ILE A 151 -5.83 -14.34 0.42
CA ILE A 151 -6.12 -13.90 1.78
C ILE A 151 -4.80 -13.65 2.50
N THR A 152 -4.45 -12.37 2.62
CA THR A 152 -3.22 -11.92 3.28
C THR A 152 -3.45 -11.62 4.75
N VAL A 153 -2.55 -12.11 5.61
CA VAL A 153 -2.45 -11.68 7.01
C VAL A 153 -1.12 -10.98 7.25
N GLU A 154 -1.17 -9.71 7.66
CA GLU A 154 0.02 -9.01 8.13
C GLU A 154 0.48 -9.51 9.50
N GLY A 155 1.78 -9.70 9.64
CA GLY A 155 2.40 -10.23 10.83
C GLY A 155 3.71 -9.55 11.17
N ARG A 156 4.20 -9.89 12.36
CA ARG A 156 5.56 -9.59 12.78
C ARG A 156 6.14 -10.82 13.47
N ILE A 157 7.46 -10.88 13.56
CA ILE A 157 8.18 -12.02 14.15
C ILE A 157 7.74 -12.31 15.61
N ILE A 158 7.52 -11.27 16.41
CA ILE A 158 7.15 -11.43 17.82
C ILE A 158 5.64 -11.59 17.95
N HIS A 159 5.21 -12.57 18.75
CA HIS A 159 3.79 -12.91 19.01
C HIS A 159 3.03 -13.51 17.85
N PHE A 160 3.71 -13.88 16.76
CA PHE A 160 3.14 -14.75 15.73
C PHE A 160 3.57 -16.19 16.00
N THR A 161 2.91 -16.82 16.96
CA THR A 161 3.24 -18.16 17.46
C THR A 161 2.76 -19.27 16.52
N PRO A 162 3.29 -20.50 16.62
CA PRO A 162 2.86 -21.63 15.79
C PRO A 162 1.34 -21.86 15.74
N ASP A 163 0.66 -21.79 16.89
CA ASP A 163 -0.80 -21.93 16.99
C ASP A 163 -1.56 -20.84 16.21
N LYS A 164 -1.04 -19.62 16.15
CA LYS A 164 -1.63 -18.55 15.33
C LYS A 164 -1.38 -18.77 13.84
N ILE A 165 -0.21 -19.29 13.47
CA ILE A 165 0.11 -19.63 12.08
C ILE A 165 -0.85 -20.73 11.61
N ASP A 166 -1.00 -21.79 12.40
CA ASP A 166 -1.91 -22.90 12.10
C ASP A 166 -3.36 -22.42 12.01
N ALA A 167 -3.82 -21.62 12.99
CA ALA A 167 -5.16 -21.05 12.97
C ALA A 167 -5.45 -20.20 11.71
N CYS A 168 -4.50 -19.38 11.27
CA CYS A 168 -4.63 -18.61 10.03
C CYS A 168 -4.72 -19.53 8.80
N LEU A 169 -3.82 -20.50 8.70
CA LEU A 169 -3.75 -21.42 7.55
C LEU A 169 -4.99 -22.32 7.47
N GLU A 170 -5.46 -22.85 8.59
CA GLU A 170 -6.70 -23.66 8.68
C GLU A 170 -7.96 -22.84 8.38
N ALA A 171 -7.96 -21.56 8.78
CA ALA A 171 -9.02 -20.63 8.42
C ALA A 171 -8.95 -20.18 6.94
N GLY A 172 -7.88 -20.50 6.22
CA GLY A 172 -7.77 -20.30 4.77
C GLY A 172 -6.91 -19.10 4.34
N ALA A 173 -6.15 -18.50 5.25
CA ALA A 173 -5.08 -17.58 4.85
C ALA A 173 -4.08 -18.32 3.94
N ASN A 174 -3.69 -17.68 2.85
CA ASN A 174 -2.77 -18.26 1.88
C ASN A 174 -1.61 -17.34 1.52
N ARG A 175 -1.49 -16.19 2.21
CA ARG A 175 -0.37 -15.26 2.10
C ARG A 175 -0.07 -14.60 3.45
N PHE A 176 1.20 -14.50 3.81
CA PHE A 176 1.67 -13.77 4.99
C PHE A 176 2.62 -12.65 4.59
N SER A 177 2.39 -11.44 5.12
CA SER A 177 3.31 -10.31 4.96
C SER A 177 3.96 -9.98 6.30
N ILE A 178 5.25 -10.21 6.43
CA ILE A 178 5.95 -10.14 7.72
C ILE A 178 6.83 -8.88 7.78
N GLY A 179 6.52 -7.99 8.72
CA GLY A 179 7.29 -6.78 8.98
C GLY A 179 8.65 -7.07 9.64
N VAL A 180 9.71 -7.23 8.84
CA VAL A 180 11.09 -7.46 9.29
C VAL A 180 11.84 -6.15 9.46
N GLN A 181 11.77 -5.29 8.45
CA GLN A 181 12.37 -3.96 8.30
C GLN A 181 13.89 -3.99 8.08
N THR A 182 14.65 -4.69 8.91
CA THR A 182 16.09 -4.91 8.76
C THR A 182 16.45 -6.16 9.55
N PHE A 183 17.49 -6.91 9.16
CA PHE A 183 17.99 -8.06 9.93
C PHE A 183 19.07 -7.64 10.94
N ASP A 184 19.61 -6.42 10.86
CA ASP A 184 20.60 -5.94 11.80
C ASP A 184 20.02 -5.71 13.21
N THR A 185 20.49 -6.48 14.19
CA THR A 185 19.96 -6.48 15.56
C THR A 185 19.98 -5.09 16.20
N ASP A 186 21.01 -4.29 15.96
CA ASP A 186 21.16 -2.97 16.60
C ASP A 186 20.25 -1.93 15.96
N VAL A 187 20.16 -1.91 14.63
CA VAL A 187 19.20 -1.07 13.90
C VAL A 187 17.77 -1.43 14.32
N ARG A 188 17.43 -2.72 14.37
CA ARG A 188 16.10 -3.21 14.80
C ARG A 188 15.74 -2.72 16.20
N LYS A 189 16.62 -2.93 17.18
CA LYS A 189 16.39 -2.53 18.59
C LYS A 189 16.13 -1.03 18.70
N ARG A 190 16.90 -0.22 17.97
CA ARG A 190 16.68 1.24 17.90
C ARG A 190 15.30 1.61 17.38
N GLN A 191 14.69 0.82 16.50
CA GLN A 191 13.34 1.05 15.98
C GLN A 191 12.20 0.53 16.89
N GLY A 192 12.51 0.01 18.07
CA GLY A 192 11.53 -0.63 18.95
C GLY A 192 11.18 -2.07 18.53
N ARG A 193 12.01 -2.72 17.70
CA ARG A 193 11.87 -4.12 17.30
C ARG A 193 12.84 -4.96 18.14
N ARG A 194 12.31 -5.77 19.07
CA ARG A 194 13.12 -6.43 20.11
C ARG A 194 13.83 -7.72 19.68
N SER A 195 13.33 -8.42 18.66
CA SER A 195 13.93 -9.67 18.21
C SER A 195 15.25 -9.43 17.50
N SER A 196 16.22 -10.29 17.79
CA SER A 196 17.51 -10.40 17.14
C SER A 196 17.40 -10.86 15.69
N ARG A 197 18.52 -10.73 14.95
CA ARG A 197 18.71 -11.33 13.63
C ARG A 197 18.39 -12.82 13.66
N GLU A 198 18.94 -13.55 14.61
CA GLU A 198 18.87 -15.00 14.67
C GLU A 198 17.44 -15.47 14.95
N GLU A 199 16.70 -14.76 15.81
CA GLU A 199 15.26 -15.03 16.03
C GLU A 199 14.43 -14.71 14.79
N ALA A 200 14.74 -13.62 14.07
CA ALA A 200 14.04 -13.26 12.84
C ALA A 200 14.24 -14.31 11.74
N VAL A 201 15.49 -14.75 11.52
CA VAL A 201 15.83 -15.79 10.53
C VAL A 201 15.11 -17.08 10.87
N ARG A 202 15.25 -17.60 12.10
CA ARG A 202 14.58 -18.85 12.51
C ARG A 202 13.07 -18.81 12.34
N PHE A 203 12.44 -17.69 12.67
CA PHE A 203 11.00 -17.52 12.52
C PHE A 203 10.57 -17.59 11.05
N LEU A 204 11.30 -16.89 10.16
CA LEU A 204 10.95 -16.84 8.74
C LEU A 204 11.23 -18.16 8.04
N GLU A 205 12.31 -18.86 8.40
CA GLU A 205 12.60 -20.22 7.93
C GLU A 205 11.49 -21.17 8.37
N TYR A 206 11.09 -21.15 9.65
CA TYR A 206 9.97 -21.94 10.15
C TYR A 206 8.67 -21.68 9.36
N LEU A 207 8.35 -20.40 9.09
CA LEU A 207 7.13 -20.02 8.36
C LEU A 207 7.19 -20.45 6.90
N ARG A 208 8.34 -20.27 6.23
CA ARG A 208 8.59 -20.72 4.86
C ARG A 208 8.46 -22.25 4.76
N ASP A 209 9.05 -22.97 5.70
CA ASP A 209 9.10 -24.44 5.71
C ASP A 209 7.74 -25.09 5.94
N GLN A 210 6.73 -24.33 6.38
CA GLN A 210 5.34 -24.80 6.36
C GLN A 210 4.85 -25.08 4.94
N ASP A 211 5.35 -24.36 3.94
CA ASP A 211 5.00 -24.47 2.51
C ASP A 211 3.48 -24.47 2.20
N ARG A 212 2.68 -23.84 3.07
CA ARG A 212 1.21 -23.77 2.96
C ARG A 212 0.66 -22.42 2.49
N ALA A 213 1.52 -21.39 2.44
CA ALA A 213 1.15 -20.03 2.04
C ALA A 213 2.33 -19.36 1.32
N ALA A 214 2.05 -18.26 0.60
CA ALA A 214 3.10 -17.36 0.15
C ALA A 214 3.67 -16.60 1.36
N VAL A 215 4.99 -16.56 1.49
CA VAL A 215 5.66 -15.78 2.54
C VAL A 215 6.34 -14.57 1.92
N VAL A 216 5.97 -13.38 2.41
CA VAL A 216 6.53 -12.09 2.02
C VAL A 216 7.14 -11.42 3.23
N ILE A 217 8.25 -10.71 3.04
CA ILE A 217 8.88 -9.90 4.08
C ILE A 217 8.97 -8.43 3.67
N ASP A 218 8.74 -7.52 4.63
CA ASP A 218 8.89 -6.09 4.39
C ASP A 218 10.23 -5.61 4.91
N LEU A 219 11.07 -5.03 4.05
CA LEU A 219 12.32 -4.39 4.42
C LEU A 219 12.23 -2.87 4.24
N ILE A 220 12.91 -2.13 5.11
CA ILE A 220 12.98 -0.67 5.09
C ILE A 220 14.45 -0.27 4.96
N TYR A 221 14.76 0.48 3.90
CA TYR A 221 16.07 1.11 3.73
C TYR A 221 16.06 2.58 4.17
N GLY A 222 17.22 3.07 4.62
CA GLY A 222 17.39 4.44 5.13
C GLY A 222 17.09 4.61 6.61
N LEU A 223 17.07 3.53 7.39
CA LEU A 223 16.86 3.61 8.83
C LEU A 223 18.07 4.29 9.53
N PRO A 224 17.86 5.01 10.65
CA PRO A 224 18.96 5.56 11.44
C PRO A 224 19.99 4.49 11.87
N GLY A 225 21.24 4.72 11.48
CA GLY A 225 22.35 3.81 11.72
C GLY A 225 22.45 2.63 10.73
N GLN A 226 21.64 2.61 9.67
CA GLN A 226 21.73 1.62 8.59
C GLN A 226 22.68 2.14 7.49
N THR A 227 23.84 1.51 7.34
CA THR A 227 24.79 1.79 6.26
C THR A 227 24.44 0.97 5.00
N LEU A 228 25.09 1.26 3.86
CA LEU A 228 24.96 0.43 2.66
C LEU A 228 25.45 -1.02 2.90
N ASP A 229 26.47 -1.23 3.74
CA ASP A 229 26.94 -2.58 4.09
C ASP A 229 25.92 -3.33 4.96
N VAL A 230 25.26 -2.63 5.90
CA VAL A 230 24.14 -3.21 6.64
C VAL A 230 23.02 -3.59 5.69
N TRP A 231 22.67 -2.69 4.77
CA TRP A 231 21.64 -2.95 3.77
C TRP A 231 21.99 -4.14 2.87
N GLN A 232 23.23 -4.21 2.37
CA GLN A 232 23.71 -5.32 1.56
C GLN A 232 23.60 -6.66 2.30
N ARG A 233 23.96 -6.71 3.59
CA ARG A 233 23.79 -7.91 4.43
C ARG A 233 22.32 -8.25 4.67
N ASP A 234 21.43 -7.27 4.79
CA ASP A 234 19.97 -7.52 4.89
C ASP A 234 19.45 -8.22 3.62
N LEU A 235 19.88 -7.76 2.44
CA LEU A 235 19.51 -8.33 1.15
C LEU A 235 20.02 -9.77 0.97
N GLU A 236 21.28 -10.03 1.36
CA GLU A 236 21.86 -11.38 1.36
C GLU A 236 21.07 -12.32 2.26
N THR A 237 20.77 -11.88 3.48
CA THR A 237 19.98 -12.65 4.44
C THR A 237 18.59 -12.97 3.90
N ALA A 238 17.92 -12.01 3.25
CA ALA A 238 16.62 -12.24 2.63
C ALA A 238 16.68 -13.34 1.55
N VAL A 239 17.73 -13.34 0.72
CA VAL A 239 17.92 -14.38 -0.31
C VAL A 239 18.20 -15.75 0.31
N ASP A 240 19.03 -15.81 1.36
CA ASP A 240 19.35 -17.06 2.05
C ASP A 240 18.11 -17.69 2.72
N ILE A 241 17.23 -16.85 3.29
CA ILE A 241 15.91 -17.29 3.78
C ILE A 241 15.02 -17.74 2.61
N GLY A 242 15.05 -17.05 1.47
CA GLY A 242 14.26 -17.43 0.30
C GLY A 242 12.73 -17.33 0.48
N PRO A 243 12.17 -16.20 0.94
CA PRO A 243 10.72 -15.98 0.91
C PRO A 243 10.18 -15.99 -0.53
N ASP A 244 8.87 -16.13 -0.71
CA ASP A 244 8.23 -16.08 -2.03
C ASP A 244 8.29 -14.67 -2.63
N GLY A 245 8.31 -13.64 -1.79
CA GLY A 245 8.50 -12.26 -2.19
C GLY A 245 8.98 -11.36 -1.06
N LEU A 246 9.16 -10.08 -1.39
CA LEU A 246 9.49 -9.05 -0.42
C LEU A 246 9.17 -7.65 -0.94
N ASP A 247 9.03 -6.73 0.01
CA ASP A 247 8.94 -5.30 -0.25
C ASP A 247 10.22 -4.56 0.18
N LEU A 248 10.65 -3.61 -0.64
CA LEU A 248 11.72 -2.66 -0.36
C LEU A 248 11.14 -1.26 -0.22
N TYR A 249 10.90 -0.84 1.02
CA TYR A 249 10.38 0.49 1.31
C TYR A 249 11.50 1.46 1.69
N GLY A 250 11.47 2.67 1.14
CA GLY A 250 12.25 3.77 1.68
C GLY A 250 11.63 4.27 2.98
N LEU A 251 12.45 4.54 3.99
CA LEU A 251 11.98 5.17 5.22
C LEU A 251 11.28 6.49 4.90
N ASN A 252 10.01 6.60 5.26
CA ASN A 252 9.27 7.85 5.25
C ASN A 252 9.31 8.48 6.64
N LEU A 253 9.94 9.64 6.78
CA LEU A 253 10.00 10.36 8.04
C LEU A 253 8.70 11.17 8.25
N ILE A 254 7.81 10.61 9.06
CA ILE A 254 6.51 11.23 9.37
C ILE A 254 6.67 12.14 10.59
N PRO A 255 6.36 13.45 10.52
CA PRO A 255 6.62 14.41 11.60
C PRO A 255 6.00 14.07 12.96
N THR A 256 4.86 13.38 12.96
CA THR A 256 4.15 12.99 14.18
C THR A 256 4.76 11.79 14.90
N THR A 257 5.67 11.06 14.25
CA THR A 257 6.22 9.79 14.79
C THR A 257 7.30 10.01 15.85
N PRO A 258 7.46 9.05 16.79
CA PRO A 258 8.55 9.09 17.77
C PRO A 258 9.94 9.19 17.13
N LEU A 259 10.18 8.53 15.99
CA LEU A 259 11.47 8.55 15.30
C LEU A 259 11.83 9.97 14.85
N PHE A 260 10.90 10.66 14.18
CA PHE A 260 11.12 12.03 13.73
C PHE A 260 11.48 12.93 14.91
N LYS A 261 10.69 12.90 15.98
CA LYS A 261 10.93 13.69 17.20
C LYS A 261 12.27 13.36 17.85
N ALA A 262 12.70 12.10 17.83
CA ALA A 262 13.97 11.68 18.39
C ALA A 262 15.18 12.15 17.55
N ILE A 263 15.06 12.16 16.22
CA ILE A 263 16.08 12.71 15.31
C ILE A 263 16.19 14.23 15.50
N GLU A 264 15.07 14.95 15.49
CA GLU A 264 15.04 16.41 15.71
C GLU A 264 15.66 16.81 17.06
N ALA A 265 15.47 15.98 18.09
CA ALA A 265 16.06 16.17 19.40
C ALA A 265 17.53 15.72 19.52
N GLY A 266 18.17 15.29 18.42
CA GLY A 266 19.56 14.80 18.41
C GLY A 266 19.78 13.48 19.16
N LYS A 267 18.71 12.73 19.48
CA LYS A 267 18.79 11.46 20.22
C LYS A 267 19.00 10.24 19.32
N PHE A 268 18.84 10.41 18.01
CA PHE A 268 19.03 9.37 17.00
C PHE A 268 19.98 9.87 15.91
N PRO A 269 20.74 8.97 15.25
CA PRO A 269 21.50 9.33 14.06
C PRO A 269 20.61 9.93 12.97
N ALA A 270 21.16 10.83 12.17
CA ALA A 270 20.48 11.33 10.99
C ALA A 270 20.18 10.18 10.01
N THR A 271 19.12 10.36 9.22
CA THR A 271 18.81 9.46 8.09
C THR A 271 19.57 9.92 6.85
N PRO A 272 19.79 9.04 5.85
CA PRO A 272 20.38 9.44 4.58
C PRO A 272 19.57 10.58 3.93
N SER A 273 20.24 11.52 3.30
CA SER A 273 19.59 12.57 2.51
C SER A 273 18.84 11.96 1.31
N LEU A 274 17.96 12.76 0.68
CA LEU A 274 17.23 12.32 -0.52
C LEU A 274 18.17 11.88 -1.66
N ASN A 275 19.33 12.52 -1.78
CA ASN A 275 20.32 12.15 -2.80
C ASN A 275 21.00 10.82 -2.44
N GLN A 276 21.19 10.53 -1.14
CA GLN A 276 21.81 9.28 -0.67
C GLN A 276 20.84 8.10 -0.70
N ILE A 277 19.54 8.33 -0.47
CA ILE A 277 18.55 7.24 -0.38
C ILE A 277 18.35 6.54 -1.74
N GLY A 278 18.63 7.22 -2.86
CA GLY A 278 18.64 6.61 -4.20
C GLY A 278 19.65 5.47 -4.33
N ALA A 279 20.80 5.55 -3.65
CA ALA A 279 21.81 4.50 -3.66
C ALA A 279 21.32 3.21 -2.98
N PHE A 280 20.53 3.32 -1.90
CA PHE A 280 19.92 2.17 -1.23
C PHE A 280 18.90 1.48 -2.13
N TYR A 281 18.03 2.26 -2.79
CA TYR A 281 17.05 1.73 -3.74
C TYR A 281 17.74 1.00 -4.90
N ARG A 282 18.74 1.61 -5.52
CA ARG A 282 19.53 1.01 -6.61
C ARG A 282 20.20 -0.29 -6.17
N THR A 283 20.83 -0.29 -5.00
CA THR A 283 21.49 -1.48 -4.45
C THR A 283 20.50 -2.64 -4.31
N GLY A 284 19.32 -2.40 -3.72
CA GLY A 284 18.28 -3.42 -3.59
C GLY A 284 17.75 -3.89 -4.94
N ALA A 285 17.37 -2.97 -5.82
CA ALA A 285 16.80 -3.29 -7.12
C ALA A 285 17.75 -4.10 -8.00
N ASP A 286 19.01 -3.68 -8.08
CA ASP A 286 20.00 -4.37 -8.91
C ASP A 286 20.40 -5.73 -8.30
N PHE A 287 20.42 -5.84 -6.97
CA PHE A 287 20.71 -7.10 -6.27
C PHE A 287 19.71 -8.21 -6.59
N PHE A 288 18.41 -7.88 -6.57
CA PHE A 288 17.33 -8.84 -6.89
C PHE A 288 17.20 -9.10 -8.38
N ARG A 289 17.36 -8.09 -9.23
CA ARG A 289 17.33 -8.26 -10.70
C ARG A 289 18.41 -9.22 -11.18
N ARG A 290 19.64 -9.12 -10.66
CA ARG A 290 20.74 -10.05 -10.99
C ARG A 290 20.48 -11.49 -10.56
N ARG A 291 19.48 -11.73 -9.71
CA ARG A 291 19.10 -13.04 -9.17
C ARG A 291 17.76 -13.54 -9.73
N ASN A 292 17.27 -12.95 -10.81
CA ASN A 292 16.02 -13.32 -11.49
C ASN A 292 14.76 -13.19 -10.62
N TRP A 293 14.77 -12.32 -9.60
CA TRP A 293 13.54 -11.92 -8.93
C TRP A 293 12.79 -10.94 -9.83
N ARG A 294 11.47 -11.10 -9.92
CA ARG A 294 10.62 -10.25 -10.74
C ARG A 294 10.14 -9.06 -9.93
N GLN A 295 10.44 -7.85 -10.39
CA GLN A 295 9.89 -6.63 -9.83
C GLN A 295 8.42 -6.49 -10.28
N ILE A 296 7.48 -6.75 -9.37
CA ILE A 296 6.04 -6.73 -9.69
C ILE A 296 5.41 -5.36 -9.47
N SER A 297 6.03 -4.53 -8.63
CA SER A 297 5.72 -3.11 -8.47
C SER A 297 6.99 -2.33 -8.15
N ASN A 298 6.91 -1.00 -8.03
CA ASN A 298 8.08 -0.18 -7.73
C ASN A 298 8.85 -0.60 -6.48
N ASN A 299 8.16 -1.20 -5.49
CA ASN A 299 8.75 -1.62 -4.22
C ASN A 299 8.70 -3.15 -4.01
N HIS A 300 7.88 -3.89 -4.76
CA HIS A 300 7.64 -5.31 -4.48
C HIS A 300 8.36 -6.24 -5.47
N TRP A 301 8.95 -7.31 -4.95
CA TRP A 301 9.72 -8.30 -5.68
C TRP A 301 9.20 -9.71 -5.40
N ALA A 302 9.01 -10.51 -6.44
CA ALA A 302 8.60 -11.90 -6.35
C ALA A 302 9.74 -12.83 -6.78
N ARG A 303 10.05 -13.83 -5.96
CA ARG A 303 10.95 -14.93 -6.28
C ARG A 303 10.23 -16.08 -6.98
N THR A 304 9.01 -16.38 -6.54
CA THR A 304 8.21 -17.51 -7.03
C THR A 304 6.93 -17.01 -7.70
N THR A 305 6.22 -17.91 -8.39
CA THR A 305 4.89 -17.61 -8.96
C THR A 305 3.79 -17.58 -7.90
N ARG A 306 4.06 -18.03 -6.66
CA ARG A 306 3.11 -17.99 -5.55
C ARG A 306 2.85 -16.55 -5.09
N GLU A 307 3.86 -15.69 -5.19
CA GLU A 307 3.69 -14.27 -4.86
C GLU A 307 3.03 -13.49 -6.01
N ARG A 308 1.80 -13.05 -5.76
CA ARG A 308 0.96 -12.30 -6.72
C ARG A 308 0.70 -10.86 -6.29
N ASN A 309 0.68 -10.57 -4.98
CA ASN A 309 0.42 -9.25 -4.41
C ASN A 309 -0.91 -8.63 -4.90
N LEU A 310 -1.97 -9.43 -5.00
CA LEU A 310 -3.20 -9.05 -5.68
C LEU A 310 -3.85 -7.82 -5.03
N TYR A 311 -3.94 -7.80 -3.70
CA TYR A 311 -4.59 -6.67 -3.00
C TYR A 311 -3.90 -5.33 -3.33
N ASN A 312 -2.57 -5.28 -3.18
CA ASN A 312 -1.81 -4.05 -3.37
C ASN A 312 -1.75 -3.56 -4.82
N LEU A 313 -1.80 -4.47 -5.80
CA LEU A 313 -1.89 -4.11 -7.21
C LEU A 313 -3.30 -3.64 -7.59
N LEU A 314 -4.32 -4.40 -7.23
CA LEU A 314 -5.70 -4.14 -7.63
C LEU A 314 -6.23 -2.84 -7.01
N ILE A 315 -5.85 -2.51 -5.77
CA ILE A 315 -6.30 -1.25 -5.14
C ILE A 315 -5.77 -0.03 -5.90
N LYS A 316 -4.55 -0.11 -6.44
CA LYS A 316 -3.94 0.95 -7.25
C LYS A 316 -4.46 0.98 -8.69
N GLN A 317 -5.11 -0.09 -9.12
CA GLN A 317 -5.84 -0.20 -10.39
C GLN A 317 -7.30 0.24 -10.29
N GLY A 318 -7.74 0.72 -9.13
CA GLY A 318 -9.10 1.23 -8.92
C GLY A 318 -10.13 0.14 -8.66
N ALA A 319 -9.71 -1.03 -8.18
CA ALA A 319 -10.66 -2.04 -7.69
C ALA A 319 -11.50 -1.48 -6.52
N ASP A 320 -12.78 -1.83 -6.50
CA ASP A 320 -13.63 -1.53 -5.35
C ASP A 320 -13.09 -2.27 -4.12
N CYS A 321 -12.98 -1.59 -2.99
CA CYS A 321 -12.49 -2.14 -1.74
C CYS A 321 -13.51 -1.93 -0.63
N ILE A 322 -14.02 -3.03 -0.09
CA ILE A 322 -14.96 -3.02 1.02
C ILE A 322 -14.16 -3.14 2.31
N ALA A 323 -14.32 -2.18 3.20
CA ALA A 323 -13.49 -2.05 4.40
C ALA A 323 -14.29 -2.39 5.66
N PHE A 324 -13.68 -3.16 6.55
CA PHE A 324 -14.24 -3.59 7.83
C PHE A 324 -13.28 -3.25 8.97
N GLY A 325 -13.84 -2.93 10.13
CA GLY A 325 -13.08 -2.66 11.33
C GLY A 325 -12.72 -1.19 11.55
N SER A 326 -12.62 -0.80 12.83
CA SER A 326 -12.23 0.55 13.24
C SER A 326 -10.96 1.04 12.53
N GLY A 327 -11.04 2.20 11.88
CA GLY A 327 -9.92 2.83 11.15
C GLY A 327 -9.69 2.31 9.72
N ALA A 328 -10.50 1.37 9.24
CA ALA A 328 -10.42 0.88 7.87
C ALA A 328 -10.77 1.95 6.84
N GLY A 329 -10.22 1.84 5.63
CA GLY A 329 -10.56 2.69 4.49
C GLY A 329 -10.92 1.85 3.27
N GLY A 330 -11.90 2.31 2.50
CA GLY A 330 -12.40 1.61 1.33
C GLY A 330 -12.88 2.55 0.23
N SER A 331 -13.28 1.98 -0.88
CA SER A 331 -13.85 2.70 -2.02
C SER A 331 -14.83 1.82 -2.79
N ILE A 332 -15.96 2.40 -3.20
CA ILE A 332 -16.94 1.77 -4.10
C ILE A 332 -17.25 2.76 -5.20
N GLY A 333 -16.85 2.46 -6.43
CA GLY A 333 -16.92 3.38 -7.55
C GLY A 333 -16.20 4.71 -7.24
N PRO A 334 -16.87 5.87 -7.42
CA PRO A 334 -16.24 7.16 -7.15
C PRO A 334 -16.16 7.50 -5.66
N VAL A 335 -16.84 6.74 -4.79
CA VAL A 335 -16.97 7.05 -3.37
C VAL A 335 -15.87 6.36 -2.58
N GLY A 336 -14.94 7.15 -2.03
CA GLY A 336 -13.99 6.70 -1.03
C GLY A 336 -14.50 7.01 0.38
N TYR A 337 -14.29 6.11 1.33
CA TYR A 337 -14.73 6.29 2.71
C TYR A 337 -13.67 5.77 3.70
N GLY A 338 -13.71 6.30 4.91
CA GLY A 338 -12.88 5.88 6.03
C GLY A 338 -13.74 5.70 7.27
N LEU A 339 -13.48 4.62 8.01
CA LEU A 339 -14.20 4.30 9.24
C LEU A 339 -13.58 5.02 10.43
N SER A 340 -14.39 5.27 11.47
CA SER A 340 -13.90 5.84 12.71
C SER A 340 -12.80 4.96 13.28
N GLY A 341 -11.65 5.58 13.56
CA GLY A 341 -10.54 4.92 14.22
C GLY A 341 -10.60 4.96 15.75
N ASP A 342 -11.68 5.51 16.30
CA ASP A 342 -12.00 5.47 17.72
C ASP A 342 -12.82 4.19 17.99
N LEU A 343 -12.33 3.35 18.90
CA LEU A 343 -12.95 2.06 19.21
C LEU A 343 -14.31 2.18 19.88
N ALA A 344 -14.54 3.22 20.69
CA ALA A 344 -15.82 3.44 21.35
C ALA A 344 -16.86 3.87 20.32
N VAL A 345 -16.52 4.84 19.47
CA VAL A 345 -17.40 5.29 18.37
C VAL A 345 -17.71 4.12 17.43
N TYR A 346 -16.71 3.35 17.03
CA TYR A 346 -16.91 2.16 16.19
C TYR A 346 -17.86 1.14 16.85
N GLY A 347 -17.64 0.84 18.14
CA GLY A 347 -18.51 -0.07 18.88
C GLY A 347 -19.96 0.42 19.00
N ASP A 348 -20.16 1.70 19.28
CA ASP A 348 -21.50 2.28 19.43
C ASP A 348 -22.26 2.32 18.10
N ASP A 349 -21.58 2.68 17.01
CA ASP A 349 -22.16 2.64 15.66
C ASP A 349 -22.56 1.21 15.26
N MET A 350 -21.70 0.23 15.53
CA MET A 350 -21.95 -1.17 15.21
C MET A 350 -23.15 -1.72 15.97
N ARG A 351 -23.24 -1.46 17.29
CA ARG A 351 -24.41 -1.85 18.11
C ARG A 351 -25.70 -1.15 17.70
N ALA A 352 -25.60 0.06 17.14
CA ALA A 352 -26.73 0.79 16.58
C ALA A 352 -27.10 0.32 15.15
N GLY A 353 -26.42 -0.69 14.61
CA GLY A 353 -26.73 -1.27 13.30
C GLY A 353 -26.31 -0.40 12.11
N ARG A 354 -25.41 0.58 12.30
CA ARG A 354 -24.95 1.50 11.25
C ARG A 354 -23.45 1.37 10.98
N LYS A 355 -22.99 1.85 9.81
CA LYS A 355 -21.57 1.85 9.44
C LYS A 355 -20.85 2.98 10.19
N SER A 356 -19.69 2.71 10.79
CA SER A 356 -18.97 3.75 11.53
C SER A 356 -18.17 4.68 10.60
N LEU A 357 -18.86 5.52 9.82
CA LEU A 357 -18.24 6.41 8.83
C LEU A 357 -17.61 7.64 9.49
N GLY A 358 -16.28 7.74 9.45
CA GLY A 358 -15.53 8.92 9.93
C GLY A 358 -15.25 9.95 8.83
N MET A 359 -15.19 9.51 7.58
CA MET A 359 -15.06 10.39 6.41
C MET A 359 -15.60 9.72 5.16
N MET A 360 -16.11 10.54 4.24
CA MET A 360 -16.51 10.12 2.90
C MET A 360 -16.14 11.21 1.89
N MET A 361 -15.68 10.79 0.72
CA MET A 361 -15.25 11.65 -0.37
C MET A 361 -15.73 11.10 -1.70
N ILE A 362 -16.16 11.98 -2.60
CA ILE A 362 -16.54 11.64 -3.98
C ILE A 362 -15.45 12.13 -4.92
N SER A 363 -14.96 11.23 -5.78
CA SER A 363 -13.96 11.54 -6.79
C SER A 363 -14.57 12.26 -8.00
N ASP A 364 -13.82 13.16 -8.60
CA ASP A 364 -14.17 13.82 -9.86
C ASP A 364 -14.09 12.87 -11.07
N GLU A 365 -14.52 13.38 -12.23
CA GLU A 365 -14.57 12.64 -13.49
C GLU A 365 -13.18 12.20 -14.00
N LEU A 366 -12.11 12.88 -13.55
CA LEU A 366 -10.73 12.55 -13.92
C LEU A 366 -10.16 11.36 -13.13
N SER A 367 -10.88 10.85 -12.13
CA SER A 367 -10.44 9.75 -11.27
C SER A 367 -9.99 8.52 -12.06
N ALA A 368 -10.71 8.14 -13.13
CA ALA A 368 -10.37 6.99 -13.96
C ALA A 368 -9.02 7.19 -14.68
N LEU A 369 -8.76 8.38 -15.22
CA LEU A 369 -7.50 8.72 -15.88
C LEU A 369 -6.33 8.77 -14.89
N ARG A 370 -6.56 9.36 -13.71
CA ARG A 370 -5.54 9.38 -12.64
C ARG A 370 -5.21 7.97 -12.15
N THR A 371 -6.22 7.09 -12.08
CA THR A 371 -6.04 5.68 -11.74
C THR A 371 -5.23 4.95 -12.81
N LEU A 372 -5.52 5.17 -14.10
CA LEU A 372 -4.73 4.60 -15.21
C LEU A 372 -3.24 4.94 -15.09
N VAL A 373 -2.94 6.23 -14.90
CA VAL A 373 -1.55 6.72 -14.73
C VAL A 373 -0.89 6.10 -13.50
N THR A 374 -1.61 6.05 -12.38
CA THR A 374 -1.10 5.52 -11.11
C THR A 374 -0.81 4.02 -11.23
N ALA A 375 -1.75 3.25 -11.78
CA ALA A 375 -1.63 1.82 -12.02
C ALA A 375 -0.46 1.49 -12.94
N GLY A 376 -0.31 2.24 -14.04
CA GLY A 376 0.78 2.04 -14.98
C GLY A 376 2.14 2.29 -14.35
N PHE A 377 2.34 3.47 -13.76
CA PHE A 377 3.62 3.80 -13.13
C PHE A 377 3.92 2.97 -11.88
N GLU A 378 2.92 2.43 -11.18
CA GLU A 378 3.12 1.48 -10.09
C GLU A 378 3.86 0.21 -10.55
N VAL A 379 3.53 -0.30 -11.74
CA VAL A 379 4.20 -1.46 -12.35
C VAL A 379 5.38 -1.04 -13.25
N GLY A 380 5.60 0.26 -13.41
CA GLY A 380 6.67 0.87 -14.18
C GLY A 380 6.45 0.88 -15.70
N HIS A 381 5.19 0.85 -16.13
CA HIS A 381 4.80 0.79 -17.54
C HIS A 381 3.50 1.59 -17.79
N LEU A 382 3.48 2.50 -18.77
CA LEU A 382 2.28 3.27 -19.12
C LEU A 382 2.06 3.30 -20.64
N ASP A 383 0.88 2.86 -21.09
CA ASP A 383 0.42 2.97 -22.48
C ASP A 383 -0.27 4.34 -22.70
N LEU A 384 0.41 5.24 -23.41
CA LEU A 384 -0.15 6.56 -23.73
C LEU A 384 -1.30 6.47 -24.74
N GLY A 385 -1.32 5.45 -25.60
CA GLY A 385 -2.45 5.18 -26.48
C GLY A 385 -3.70 4.75 -25.70
N GLN A 386 -3.54 4.02 -24.59
CA GLN A 386 -4.66 3.75 -23.68
C GLN A 386 -5.15 5.03 -23.02
N LEU A 387 -4.25 5.92 -22.60
CA LEU A 387 -4.61 7.21 -22.03
C LEU A 387 -5.41 8.06 -23.02
N ASP A 388 -5.02 8.10 -24.29
CA ASP A 388 -5.75 8.80 -25.34
C ASP A 388 -7.16 8.24 -25.54
N ARG A 389 -7.28 6.91 -25.62
CA ARG A 389 -8.58 6.23 -25.76
C ARG A 389 -9.49 6.49 -24.57
N THR A 390 -8.96 6.42 -23.34
CA THR A 390 -9.76 6.61 -22.13
C THR A 390 -10.15 8.07 -21.91
N SER A 391 -9.30 9.02 -22.31
CA SER A 391 -9.58 10.45 -22.16
C SER A 391 -10.47 11.02 -23.26
N GLY A 392 -10.58 10.34 -24.41
CA GLY A 392 -11.25 10.86 -25.60
C GLY A 392 -10.50 12.02 -26.26
N ARG A 393 -9.24 12.27 -25.89
CA ARG A 393 -8.40 13.35 -26.40
C ARG A 393 -7.00 12.83 -26.73
N ALA A 394 -6.34 13.43 -27.72
CA ALA A 394 -4.94 13.16 -28.02
C ALA A 394 -4.05 13.78 -26.94
N MET A 395 -3.83 13.06 -25.83
CA MET A 395 -2.95 13.42 -24.73
C MET A 395 -1.48 13.08 -25.04
N THR A 396 -1.22 12.06 -25.86
CA THR A 396 0.15 11.68 -26.25
C THR A 396 0.97 12.87 -26.77
N PRO A 397 0.51 13.67 -27.76
CA PRO A 397 1.28 14.82 -28.25
C PRO A 397 1.46 15.92 -27.20
N VAL A 398 0.53 16.03 -26.23
CA VAL A 398 0.64 17.00 -25.13
C VAL A 398 1.73 16.58 -24.15
N LEU A 399 1.86 15.27 -23.90
CA LEU A 399 2.83 14.72 -22.96
C LEU A 399 4.21 14.48 -23.59
N GLU A 400 4.29 14.34 -24.91
CA GLU A 400 5.51 13.99 -25.64
C GLU A 400 6.72 14.89 -25.29
N PRO A 401 6.62 16.23 -25.19
CA PRO A 401 7.75 17.06 -24.79
C PRO A 401 8.29 16.72 -23.39
N LEU A 402 7.38 16.42 -22.45
CA LEU A 402 7.75 16.05 -21.08
C LEU A 402 8.36 14.65 -21.03
N ILE A 403 7.78 13.69 -21.76
CA ILE A 403 8.30 12.32 -21.87
C ILE A 403 9.69 12.32 -22.51
N ALA A 404 9.90 13.10 -23.57
CA ALA A 404 11.21 13.27 -24.20
C ALA A 404 12.24 13.85 -23.22
N GLN A 405 11.84 14.82 -22.39
CA GLN A 405 12.71 15.40 -21.37
C GLN A 405 13.09 14.37 -20.30
N TRP A 406 12.12 13.62 -19.77
CA TRP A 406 12.38 12.57 -18.78
C TRP A 406 13.19 11.40 -19.35
N GLN A 407 13.03 11.09 -20.63
CA GLN A 407 13.88 10.12 -21.34
C GLN A 407 15.32 10.62 -21.42
N GLY A 408 15.52 11.88 -21.83
CA GLY A 408 16.85 12.51 -21.84
C GLY A 408 17.51 12.54 -20.46
N ALA A 409 16.71 12.74 -19.41
CA ALA A 409 17.16 12.67 -18.02
C ALA A 409 17.35 11.23 -17.49
N GLY A 410 17.11 10.18 -18.29
CA GLY A 410 17.34 8.78 -17.90
C GLY A 410 16.31 8.20 -16.92
N LEU A 411 15.13 8.81 -16.79
CA LEU A 411 14.06 8.32 -15.91
C LEU A 411 13.20 7.24 -16.58
N LEU A 412 13.10 7.25 -17.90
CA LEU A 412 12.26 6.32 -18.65
C LEU A 412 12.84 6.04 -20.03
N SER A 413 12.33 5.01 -20.67
CA SER A 413 12.39 4.82 -22.13
C SER A 413 10.99 4.96 -22.71
N PHE A 414 10.92 5.46 -23.94
CA PHE A 414 9.68 5.67 -24.68
C PHE A 414 9.81 5.13 -26.10
N ALA A 415 9.02 4.11 -26.43
CA ALA A 415 8.99 3.50 -27.75
C ALA A 415 7.59 2.98 -28.07
N GLY A 416 7.10 3.22 -29.29
CA GLY A 416 5.82 2.68 -29.75
C GLY A 416 4.60 3.14 -28.93
N GLY A 417 4.64 4.34 -28.33
CA GLY A 417 3.57 4.84 -27.46
C GLY A 417 3.61 4.30 -26.03
N ILE A 418 4.62 3.49 -25.70
CA ILE A 418 4.79 2.87 -24.40
C ILE A 418 5.92 3.55 -23.63
N VAL A 419 5.62 3.96 -22.40
CA VAL A 419 6.60 4.43 -21.41
C VAL A 419 7.00 3.28 -20.50
N GLU A 420 8.30 3.05 -20.36
CA GLU A 420 8.87 2.10 -19.39
C GLU A 420 9.83 2.82 -18.44
N LEU A 421 9.64 2.64 -17.13
CA LEU A 421 10.47 3.31 -16.12
C LEU A 421 11.82 2.62 -15.96
N THR A 422 12.90 3.40 -15.96
CA THR A 422 14.23 2.92 -15.53
C THR A 422 14.27 2.72 -14.01
N THR A 423 15.37 2.20 -13.45
CA THR A 423 15.55 2.16 -11.98
C THR A 423 15.38 3.56 -11.36
N ALA A 424 15.84 4.62 -12.04
CA ALA A 424 15.66 5.99 -11.58
C ALA A 424 14.20 6.46 -11.68
N GLY A 425 13.51 6.14 -12.78
CA GLY A 425 12.08 6.44 -12.91
C GLY A 425 11.23 5.75 -11.87
N ARG A 426 11.50 4.47 -11.57
CA ARG A 426 10.82 3.74 -10.50
C ARG A 426 11.10 4.31 -9.13
N PHE A 427 12.33 4.77 -8.88
CA PHE A 427 12.63 5.50 -7.66
C PHE A 427 11.82 6.78 -7.58
N TRP A 428 11.71 7.57 -8.65
CA TRP A 428 10.99 8.86 -8.69
C TRP A 428 9.52 8.78 -9.13
N TYR A 429 8.92 7.59 -9.16
CA TYR A 429 7.61 7.37 -9.78
C TYR A 429 6.51 8.30 -9.23
N SER A 430 6.55 8.64 -7.94
CA SER A 430 5.58 9.54 -7.31
C SER A 430 5.64 10.97 -7.88
N ASN A 431 6.83 11.46 -8.25
CA ASN A 431 7.00 12.75 -8.91
C ASN A 431 6.36 12.71 -10.31
N LEU A 432 6.59 11.63 -11.05
CA LEU A 432 6.07 11.46 -12.41
C LEU A 432 4.54 11.35 -12.40
N ILE A 433 3.97 10.58 -11.46
CA ILE A 433 2.51 10.48 -11.26
C ILE A 433 1.93 11.85 -10.93
N ALA A 434 2.52 12.58 -9.97
CA ALA A 434 2.01 13.88 -9.55
C ALA A 434 1.98 14.89 -10.70
N ALA A 435 3.05 14.94 -11.50
CA ALA A 435 3.14 15.79 -12.69
C ALA A 435 2.05 15.45 -13.73
N LEU A 436 1.88 14.17 -14.06
CA LEU A 436 0.86 13.74 -15.01
C LEU A 436 -0.56 14.01 -14.50
N HIS A 437 -0.83 13.82 -13.21
CA HIS A 437 -2.12 14.17 -12.62
C HIS A 437 -2.42 15.68 -12.68
N ASP A 438 -1.40 16.52 -12.51
CA ASP A 438 -1.54 17.97 -12.65
C ASP A 438 -1.83 18.35 -14.11
N ILE A 439 -1.14 17.74 -15.07
CA ILE A 439 -1.37 17.99 -16.50
C ILE A 439 -2.75 17.53 -16.94
N LEU A 440 -3.22 16.35 -16.48
CA LEU A 440 -4.59 15.91 -16.74
C LEU A 440 -5.61 16.92 -16.21
N THR A 441 -5.35 17.50 -15.04
CA THR A 441 -6.25 18.51 -14.44
C THR A 441 -6.21 19.82 -15.23
N LEU A 442 -5.05 20.24 -15.73
CA LEU A 442 -4.89 21.43 -16.57
C LEU A 442 -5.57 21.28 -17.94
N GLU A 443 -5.47 20.11 -18.56
CA GLU A 443 -5.97 19.89 -19.91
C GLU A 443 -7.44 19.48 -19.97
N LEU A 444 -7.90 18.70 -18.99
CA LEU A 444 -9.20 18.04 -19.01
C LEU A 444 -10.09 18.45 -17.84
N GLY A 445 -9.56 19.20 -16.87
CA GLY A 445 -10.36 19.72 -15.77
C GLY A 445 -11.34 20.80 -16.23
N PRO A 446 -12.35 21.12 -15.40
CA PRO A 446 -13.26 22.23 -15.68
C PRO A 446 -12.48 23.53 -15.86
N SER A 447 -12.89 24.35 -16.85
CA SER A 447 -12.23 25.63 -17.14
C SER A 447 -12.18 26.51 -15.90
N ARG A 448 -11.03 27.14 -15.64
CA ARG A 448 -10.84 28.09 -14.52
C ARG A 448 -11.79 29.29 -14.61
N ASP A 449 -12.38 29.56 -15.78
CA ASP A 449 -13.29 30.67 -16.02
C ASP A 449 -14.77 30.36 -15.67
N ALA A 450 -15.06 29.19 -15.09
CA ALA A 450 -16.41 28.75 -14.73
C ALA A 450 -16.64 28.62 -13.21
N ALA A 451 -15.85 29.32 -12.38
CA ALA A 451 -16.01 29.37 -10.93
C ALA A 451 -16.26 30.79 -10.42
#